data_AF-A0A833TA56-F1
#
_entry.id   AF-A0A833TA56-F1
#
_cell.length_a   1.000
_cell.length_b   1.000
_cell.length_c   1.000
_cell.angle_alpha   90.00
_cell.angle_beta   90.00
_cell.angle_gamma   90.00
#
_symmetry.space_group_name_H-M   'P 1'
#
loop_
_entity.id
_entity.type
_entity.pdbx_description
1 polymer ?
#
loop_
_entity_poly.entity_id
_entity_poly.type
_entity_poly.pdbx_seq_one_letter_code
_entity_poly.pdbx_strand_id
1 'polypeptide(L)'
;MVITSTHPHAIDVVIRDLSMTFPVKDLGSLSYFLGLEVDCCDSGIILSQHKYIKDLLARSNMLQAKSISSPMAASLKLSQFDAPGFDNCTLFRSIVGGLQYFSYT
;
A
#
# COMPACT_ATOMS: atom_id res chain seq x y z
N MET A 1 -5.15 10.75 8.05
CA MET A 1 -5.50 10.06 9.30
C MET A 1 -6.88 9.45 9.12
N VAL A 2 -7.13 8.27 9.67
CA VAL A 2 -8.45 7.63 9.62
C VAL A 2 -9.12 7.81 10.98
N ILE A 3 -10.35 8.32 10.99
CA ILE A 3 -11.17 8.48 12.19
C ILE A 3 -12.41 7.61 12.01
N THR A 4 -12.69 6.74 12.97
CA THR A 4 -13.90 5.92 13.00
C THR A 4 -14.69 6.23 14.26
N SER A 5 -16.01 6.31 14.15
CA SER A 5 -16.90 6.46 15.30
C SER A 5 -18.25 5.84 14.98
N THR A 6 -18.95 5.40 16.03
CA THR A 6 -20.34 4.95 15.94
C THR A 6 -21.33 6.11 15.88
N HIS A 7 -20.89 7.35 16.18
CA HIS A 7 -21.72 8.54 16.18
C HIS A 7 -21.14 9.61 15.23
N PRO A 8 -21.89 10.08 14.21
CA PRO A 8 -21.37 11.03 13.23
C PRO A 8 -20.99 12.38 13.86
N HIS A 9 -21.70 12.83 14.90
CA HIS A 9 -21.35 14.05 15.63
C HIS A 9 -19.98 13.99 16.32
N ALA A 10 -19.54 12.81 16.76
CA ALA A 10 -18.24 12.66 17.38
C ALA A 10 -17.09 12.84 16.37
N ILE A 11 -17.29 12.43 15.11
CA ILE A 11 -16.30 12.62 14.05
C ILE A 11 -16.09 14.12 13.79
N ASP A 12 -17.19 14.88 13.68
CA ASP A 12 -17.13 16.32 13.43
C ASP A 12 -16.43 17.09 14.56
N VAL A 13 -16.75 16.74 15.82
CA VAL A 13 -16.09 17.34 17.00
C VAL A 13 -14.60 17.07 17.00
N VAL A 14 -14.18 15.84 16.71
CA VAL A 14 -12.75 15.47 16.66
C VAL A 14 -12.03 16.18 15.52
N ILE A 15 -12.63 16.23 14.31
CA ILE A 15 -12.06 16.95 13.17
C ILE A 15 -11.89 18.43 13.52
N ARG A 16 -12.88 19.05 14.16
CA ARG A 16 -12.83 20.46 14.57
C ARG A 16 -11.71 20.72 15.57
N ASP A 17 -11.58 19.89 16.60
CA ASP A 17 -10.56 20.04 17.64
C ASP A 17 -9.13 19.89 17.08
N LEU A 18 -8.94 18.88 16.22
CA LEU A 18 -7.69 18.67 15.50
C LEU A 18 -7.37 19.83 14.55
N SER A 19 -8.36 20.39 13.87
CA SER A 19 -8.18 21.51 12.95
C SER A 19 -7.81 22.82 13.65
N MET A 20 -8.15 22.96 14.94
CA MET A 20 -7.72 24.12 15.75
C MET A 20 -6.25 24.04 16.13
N THR A 21 -5.72 22.83 16.34
CA THR A 21 -4.34 22.63 16.82
C THR A 21 -3.37 22.34 15.68
N PHE A 22 -3.85 21.71 14.60
CA PHE A 22 -3.05 21.26 13.47
C PHE A 22 -3.73 21.61 12.14
N PRO A 23 -2.97 21.86 11.06
CA PRO A 23 -3.53 22.04 9.72
C PRO A 23 -4.01 20.69 9.18
N VAL A 24 -5.23 20.30 9.57
CA VAL A 24 -5.89 19.07 9.12
C VAL A 24 -6.86 19.42 8.01
N LYS A 25 -6.84 18.62 6.94
CA LYS A 25 -7.80 18.72 5.84
C LYS A 25 -8.72 17.52 5.90
N ASP A 26 -10.02 17.77 6.03
CA ASP A 26 -11.02 16.74 5.82
C ASP A 26 -11.07 16.37 4.32
N LEU A 27 -10.99 15.07 4.05
CA LEU A 27 -11.05 14.51 2.70
C LEU A 27 -12.39 13.81 2.44
N GLY A 28 -13.31 13.85 3.40
CA GLY A 28 -14.60 13.18 3.33
C GLY A 28 -14.50 11.68 3.56
N SER A 29 -15.37 10.93 2.87
CA SER A 29 -15.48 9.48 3.04
C SER A 29 -14.17 8.76 2.68
N LEU A 30 -13.83 7.75 3.47
CA LEU A 30 -12.63 6.95 3.27
C LEU A 30 -12.80 6.09 2.01
N SER A 31 -12.09 6.43 0.94
CA SER A 31 -12.05 5.62 -0.29
C SER A 31 -10.67 5.04 -0.58
N TYR A 32 -9.60 5.71 -0.14
CA TYR A 32 -8.24 5.22 -0.32
C TYR A 32 -7.34 5.63 0.84
N PHE A 33 -6.66 4.67 1.46
CA PHE A 33 -5.69 4.94 2.51
C PHE A 33 -4.52 3.98 2.46
N LEU A 34 -3.30 4.53 2.33
CA LEU A 34 -2.03 3.79 2.40
C LEU A 34 -1.85 2.64 1.39
N GLY A 35 -2.65 2.58 0.32
CA GLY A 35 -2.62 1.45 -0.61
C GLY A 35 -3.92 0.64 -0.60
N LEU A 36 -4.76 0.82 0.42
CA LEU A 36 -6.04 0.16 0.57
C LEU A 36 -7.15 1.01 -0.05
N GLU A 37 -7.83 0.44 -1.03
CA GLU A 37 -9.15 0.86 -1.46
C GLU A 37 -10.16 0.41 -0.42
N VAL A 38 -11.04 1.33 -0.04
CA VAL A 38 -12.08 1.09 0.95
C VAL A 38 -13.42 1.32 0.30
N ASP A 39 -14.23 0.26 0.23
CA ASP A 39 -15.60 0.30 -0.25
C ASP A 39 -16.53 0.02 0.92
N CYS A 40 -17.24 1.06 1.36
CA CYS A 40 -18.26 0.95 2.40
C CYS A 40 -19.58 0.52 1.74
N CYS A 41 -20.08 -0.66 2.09
CA CYS A 41 -21.37 -1.19 1.66
C CYS A 41 -22.33 -1.26 2.86
N ASP A 42 -23.64 -1.41 2.60
CA ASP A 42 -24.66 -1.58 3.65
C ASP A 42 -24.36 -2.75 4.60
N SER A 43 -23.69 -3.80 4.12
CA SER A 43 -23.34 -4.99 4.89
C SER A 43 -21.98 -4.91 5.61
N GLY A 44 -21.20 -3.86 5.42
CA GLY A 44 -19.87 -3.72 6.02
C GLY A 44 -18.85 -3.02 5.13
N ILE A 45 -17.56 -3.20 5.43
CA ILE A 45 -16.46 -2.54 4.72
C ILE A 45 -15.67 -3.58 3.95
N ILE A 46 -15.48 -3.35 2.66
CA ILE A 46 -14.62 -4.13 1.79
C ILE A 46 -13.30 -3.40 1.64
N LEU A 47 -12.19 -4.09 1.88
CA LEU A 47 -10.85 -3.56 1.70
C LEU A 47 -10.18 -4.28 0.52
N SER A 48 -9.67 -3.52 -0.44
CA SER A 48 -8.96 -4.02 -1.62
C SER A 48 -7.56 -3.41 -1.72
N GLN A 49 -6.55 -4.21 -2.03
CA GLN A 49 -5.20 -3.73 -2.34
C GLN A 49 -4.89 -3.73 -3.84
N HIS A 50 -5.89 -3.98 -4.68
CA HIS A 50 -5.69 -4.23 -6.11
C HIS A 50 -4.88 -3.12 -6.79
N LYS A 51 -5.26 -1.86 -6.55
CA LYS A 51 -4.54 -0.70 -7.11
C LYS A 51 -3.14 -0.56 -6.58
N TYR A 52 -2.89 -0.82 -5.29
CA TYR A 52 -1.53 -0.76 -4.74
C TYR A 52 -0.61 -1.80 -5.38
N ILE A 53 -1.08 -3.04 -5.56
CA ILE A 53 -0.32 -4.10 -6.23
C ILE A 53 -0.02 -3.69 -7.68
N LYS A 54 -1.02 -3.18 -8.39
CA LYS A 54 -0.85 -2.72 -9.78
C LYS A 54 0.16 -1.60 -9.89
N ASP A 55 0.14 -0.63 -8.97
CA ASP A 55 1.08 0.48 -8.91
C ASP A 55 2.50 0.00 -8.53
N LEU A 56 2.61 -0.96 -7.61
CA LEU A 56 3.88 -1.60 -7.26
C LEU A 56 4.50 -2.33 -8.46
N LEU A 57 3.70 -3.09 -9.21
CA LEU A 57 4.13 -3.76 -10.44
C LEU A 57 4.50 -2.77 -11.55
N ALA A 58 3.80 -1.63 -11.65
CA ALA A 58 4.16 -0.56 -12.58
C ALA A 58 5.55 0.03 -12.25
N ARG A 59 5.79 0.35 -10.97
CA ARG A 59 7.07 0.90 -10.50
C ARG A 59 8.25 -0.06 -10.67
N SER A 60 8.01 -1.37 -10.60
CA SER A 60 9.03 -2.40 -10.84
C SER A 60 9.19 -2.80 -12.31
N ASN A 61 8.43 -2.20 -13.24
CA ASN A 61 8.35 -2.61 -14.65
C ASN A 61 7.92 -4.08 -14.84
N MET A 62 7.05 -4.60 -13.95
CA MET A 62 6.57 -5.99 -13.94
C MET A 62 5.10 -6.14 -14.38
N LEU A 63 4.46 -5.11 -14.94
CA LEU A 63 3.05 -5.18 -15.40
C LEU A 63 2.80 -6.28 -16.43
N GLN A 64 3.79 -6.62 -17.25
CA GLN A 64 3.72 -7.67 -18.27
C GLN A 64 4.40 -8.98 -17.81
N ALA A 65 4.79 -9.08 -16.53
CA ALA A 65 5.43 -10.27 -16.02
C ALA A 65 4.46 -11.46 -16.09
N LYS A 66 4.97 -12.59 -16.59
CA LYS A 66 4.17 -13.82 -16.67
C LYS A 66 3.91 -14.35 -15.26
N SER A 67 2.66 -14.70 -14.99
CA SER A 67 2.30 -15.36 -13.73
C SER A 67 3.04 -16.70 -13.61
N ILE A 68 3.66 -16.94 -12.46
CA ILE A 68 4.37 -18.17 -12.14
C ILE A 68 3.95 -18.66 -10.76
N SER A 69 3.70 -19.98 -10.64
CA SER A 69 3.23 -20.59 -9.39
C SER A 69 4.31 -20.61 -8.30
N SER A 70 5.59 -20.70 -8.70
CA SER A 70 6.75 -20.60 -7.80
C SER A 70 7.59 -19.38 -8.19
N PRO A 71 7.38 -18.21 -7.58
CA PRO A 71 8.14 -17.00 -7.89
C PRO A 71 9.61 -17.08 -7.45
N MET A 72 9.94 -18.05 -6.58
CA MET A 72 11.29 -18.29 -6.10
C MET A 72 11.86 -19.56 -6.75
N ALA A 73 13.04 -19.46 -7.35
CA ALA A 73 13.75 -20.62 -7.85
C ALA A 73 14.17 -21.52 -6.67
N ALA A 74 13.81 -22.80 -6.70
CA ALA A 74 14.13 -23.76 -5.63
C ALA A 74 15.65 -23.97 -5.44
N SER A 75 16.45 -23.61 -6.44
CA SER A 75 17.90 -23.77 -6.48
C SER A 75 18.58 -22.51 -7.03
N LEU A 76 18.50 -21.42 -6.28
CA LEU A 76 19.24 -20.21 -6.61
C LEU A 76 20.71 -20.35 -6.17
N LYS A 77 21.61 -20.68 -7.11
CA LYS A 77 23.05 -20.56 -6.89
C LYS A 77 23.43 -19.09 -6.95
N LEU A 78 23.39 -18.42 -5.80
CA LEU A 78 23.87 -17.04 -5.67
C LEU A 78 25.41 -17.03 -5.70
N SER A 79 25.99 -16.62 -6.83
CA SER A 79 27.42 -16.31 -6.91
C SER A 79 27.61 -14.80 -6.91
N GLN A 80 28.57 -14.31 -6.12
CA GLN A 80 28.92 -12.88 -6.09
C GLN A 80 29.44 -12.34 -7.43
N PHE A 81 29.74 -13.23 -8.39
CA PHE A 81 30.26 -12.91 -9.71
C PHE A 81 29.24 -13.08 -10.85
N ASP A 82 28.02 -13.55 -10.55
CA ASP A 82 27.02 -13.90 -11.59
C ASP A 82 26.24 -12.69 -12.14
N ALA A 83 26.34 -11.51 -11.51
CA ALA A 83 25.64 -10.31 -11.98
C ALA A 83 26.41 -9.02 -11.63
N PRO A 84 26.35 -7.99 -12.49
CA PRO A 84 26.78 -6.65 -12.12
C PRO A 84 25.98 -6.15 -10.92
N GLY A 85 26.62 -5.37 -10.05
CA GLY A 85 25.96 -4.75 -8.91
C GLY A 85 24.74 -3.93 -9.35
N PHE A 86 23.67 -3.98 -8.57
CA PHE A 86 22.47 -3.22 -8.90
C PHE A 86 22.72 -1.73 -8.66
N ASP A 87 22.79 -0.93 -9.73
CA ASP A 87 23.13 0.50 -9.66
C ASP A 87 22.18 1.34 -8.80
N ASN A 88 20.90 0.96 -8.69
CA ASN A 88 19.88 1.78 -8.02
C ASN A 88 19.42 1.18 -6.69
N CYS A 89 20.24 1.30 -5.65
CA CYS A 89 19.90 0.85 -4.30
C CYS A 89 18.56 1.41 -3.77
N THR A 90 18.17 2.63 -4.16
CA THR A 90 16.91 3.26 -3.73
C THR A 90 15.69 2.54 -4.29
N LEU A 91 15.72 2.23 -5.59
CA LEU A 91 14.62 1.51 -6.26
C LEU A 91 14.47 0.10 -5.68
N PHE A 92 15.58 -0.60 -5.43
CA PHE A 92 15.56 -1.91 -4.79
C PHE A 92 14.89 -1.85 -3.41
N ARG A 93 15.35 -0.93 -2.53
CA ARG A 93 14.78 -0.77 -1.18
C ARG A 93 13.31 -0.35 -1.22
N SER A 94 12.92 0.49 -2.17
CA SER A 94 11.53 0.91 -2.35
C SER A 94 10.62 -0.26 -2.76
N ILE A 95 11.08 -1.13 -3.66
CA ILE A 95 10.30 -2.30 -4.10
C ILE A 95 10.22 -3.33 -2.98
N VAL A 96 11.34 -3.64 -2.32
CA VAL A 96 11.37 -4.58 -1.19
C VAL A 96 10.47 -4.10 -0.05
N GLY A 97 10.55 -2.83 0.33
CA GLY A 97 9.67 -2.26 1.33
C GLY A 97 8.20 -2.30 0.90
N GLY A 98 7.92 -2.05 -0.38
CA GLY A 98 6.57 -2.14 -0.93
C GLY A 98 5.99 -3.55 -0.93
N LEU A 99 6.81 -4.57 -1.23
CA LEU A 99 6.46 -5.99 -1.17
C LEU A 99 6.28 -6.49 0.26
N GLN A 100 7.11 -6.01 1.20
CA GLN A 100 6.94 -6.30 2.62
C GLN A 100 5.60 -5.74 3.12
N TYR A 101 5.28 -4.48 2.80
CA TYR A 101 4.00 -3.88 3.16
C TYR A 101 2.81 -4.69 2.63
N PHE A 102 2.89 -5.15 1.37
CA PHE A 102 1.90 -6.03 0.76
C PHE A 102 1.77 -7.40 1.47
N SER A 103 2.88 -7.95 1.97
CA SER A 103 2.85 -9.27 2.63
C SER A 103 2.25 -9.23 4.04
N TYR A 104 2.29 -8.06 4.70
CA TYR A 104 1.77 -7.88 6.05
C TYR A 104 0.29 -7.48 6.11
N THR A 105 -0.26 -6.92 5.02
CA THR A 105 -1.63 -6.41 4.95
C THR A 105 -2.48 -7.34 4.11
#